data_AF-A0A3M4XX23-F1
#
_entry.id   AF-A0A3M4XX23-F1
#
_cell.length_a   1.000
_cell.length_b   1.000
_cell.length_c   1.000
_cell.angle_alpha   90.00
_cell.angle_beta   90.00
_cell.angle_gamma   90.00
#
_symmetry.space_group_name_H-M   'P 1'
#
loop_
_entity.id
_entity.type
_entity.pdbx_description
1 polymer ?
#
loop_
_entity_poly.entity_id
_entity_poly.type
_entity_poly.pdbx_seq_one_letter_code
_entity_poly.pdbx_strand_id
1 'polypeptide(L)'
;MERAMRAAISQKGVAVIVLPGDVALSDAPDVAAKWIEATAPKVVPAENDLQSMADMLNASKAVTLLCGAGCEGAHEQLLALADTLGAPIVHALRGKQHVEYDNPFDVGMTGLIGFSSGYHAMLSCDTLVILGSSFPYRNFYPEKADIIQIDLDPTQLGRRTPVALGLVGGVRETLEALQPKLKPHTDRRFLDKALKHYAKAREELDELATPTPDGTPIHPQYLTRLVDEQADADAIFTVDVGTPTLWAARYLHMNGKRSLLGSFNHGSMANALPQALGAKAEHPDRQVIALCGDGGLSMLLGDLLSIRQLNLPIKMVVFNNSSLGFVD
;
A
#
# COMPACT_ATOMS: atom_id res chain seq x y z
N MET A 1 -2.20 -29.56 -12.36
CA MET A 1 -2.21 -28.84 -11.06
C MET A 1 -0.91 -28.08 -10.82
N GLU A 2 0.25 -28.73 -10.80
CA GLU A 2 1.54 -28.08 -10.45
C GLU A 2 1.86 -26.79 -11.24
N ARG A 3 1.65 -26.78 -12.57
CA ARG A 3 1.90 -25.59 -13.39
C ARG A 3 1.04 -24.40 -12.96
N ALA A 4 -0.22 -24.64 -12.63
CA ALA A 4 -1.14 -23.60 -12.17
C ALA A 4 -0.70 -23.06 -10.80
N MET A 5 -0.36 -23.94 -9.86
CA MET A 5 0.17 -23.55 -8.55
C MET A 5 1.47 -22.76 -8.66
N ARG A 6 2.44 -23.24 -9.46
CA ARG A 6 3.71 -22.54 -9.70
C ARG A 6 3.47 -21.16 -10.31
N ALA A 7 2.58 -21.04 -11.30
CA ALA A 7 2.26 -19.75 -11.90
C ALA A 7 1.59 -18.79 -10.91
N ALA A 8 0.61 -19.25 -10.12
CA ALA A 8 -0.07 -18.43 -9.12
C ALA A 8 0.92 -17.88 -8.08
N ILE A 9 1.83 -18.71 -7.57
CA ILE A 9 2.82 -18.32 -6.56
C ILE A 9 3.90 -17.42 -7.17
N SER A 10 4.53 -17.83 -8.29
CA SER A 10 5.67 -17.10 -8.85
C SER A 10 5.29 -15.79 -9.52
N GLN A 11 4.08 -15.70 -10.08
CA GLN A 11 3.56 -14.48 -10.71
C GLN A 11 2.67 -13.67 -9.76
N LYS A 12 2.53 -14.10 -8.50
CA LYS A 12 1.72 -13.44 -7.45
C LYS A 12 0.28 -13.13 -7.94
N GLY A 13 -0.38 -14.13 -8.52
CA GLY A 13 -1.68 -13.97 -9.19
C GLY A 13 -2.61 -15.17 -9.06
N VAL A 14 -3.71 -15.15 -9.81
CA VAL A 14 -4.72 -16.21 -9.81
C VAL A 14 -4.44 -17.20 -10.93
N ALA A 15 -4.49 -18.49 -10.64
CA ALA A 15 -4.55 -19.56 -11.63
C ALA A 15 -5.84 -20.35 -11.48
N VAL A 16 -6.50 -20.67 -12.60
CA VAL A 16 -7.79 -21.36 -12.61
C VAL A 16 -7.61 -22.76 -13.19
N ILE A 17 -8.14 -23.77 -12.49
CA ILE A 17 -8.27 -25.13 -13.00
C ILE A 17 -9.76 -25.42 -13.10
N VAL A 18 -10.24 -25.66 -14.32
CA VAL A 18 -11.59 -26.17 -14.54
C VAL A 18 -11.51 -27.70 -14.54
N LEU A 19 -12.17 -28.33 -13.56
CA LEU A 19 -12.16 -29.78 -13.39
C LEU A 19 -13.59 -30.31 -13.58
N PRO A 20 -13.88 -31.01 -14.68
CA PRO A 20 -15.17 -31.68 -14.87
C PRO A 20 -15.45 -32.70 -13.76
N GLY A 21 -16.71 -32.81 -13.35
CA GLY A 21 -17.10 -33.67 -12.22
C GLY A 21 -16.85 -35.16 -12.47
N ASP A 22 -17.03 -35.62 -13.71
CA ASP A 22 -16.70 -36.98 -14.15
C ASP A 22 -15.19 -37.27 -14.08
N VAL A 23 -14.36 -36.30 -14.46
CA VAL A 23 -12.90 -36.41 -14.35
C VAL A 23 -12.45 -36.39 -12.88
N ALA A 24 -13.07 -35.57 -12.03
CA ALA A 24 -12.77 -35.53 -10.60
C ALA A 24 -13.04 -36.85 -9.87
N LEU A 25 -13.99 -37.65 -10.38
CA LEU A 25 -14.35 -38.97 -9.85
C LEU A 25 -13.57 -40.12 -10.48
N SER A 26 -12.78 -39.85 -11.52
CA SER A 26 -11.98 -40.87 -12.21
C SER A 26 -10.71 -41.21 -11.43
N ASP A 27 -10.14 -42.39 -11.69
CA ASP A 27 -8.88 -42.80 -11.08
C ASP A 27 -7.75 -41.83 -11.46
N ALA A 28 -7.09 -41.26 -10.43
CA ALA A 28 -5.91 -40.45 -10.63
C ALA A 28 -4.70 -41.34 -10.96
N PRO A 29 -3.76 -40.87 -11.79
CA PRO A 29 -2.48 -41.57 -11.98
C PRO A 29 -1.76 -41.77 -10.64
N ASP A 30 -1.15 -42.94 -10.44
CA ASP A 30 -0.32 -43.24 -9.27
C ASP A 30 1.05 -42.54 -9.39
N VAL A 31 1.02 -41.22 -9.21
CA VAL A 31 2.19 -40.34 -9.25
C VAL A 31 2.27 -39.61 -7.93
N ALA A 32 3.35 -39.86 -7.17
CA ALA A 32 3.62 -39.10 -5.96
C ALA A 32 3.77 -37.61 -6.31
N ALA A 33 2.90 -36.78 -5.74
CA ALA A 33 2.99 -35.34 -5.90
C ALA A 33 4.34 -34.85 -5.31
N LYS A 34 5.21 -34.30 -6.16
CA LYS A 34 6.47 -33.69 -5.73
C LYS A 34 6.37 -32.18 -5.89
N TRP A 35 6.07 -31.50 -4.77
CA TRP A 35 6.18 -30.06 -4.72
C TRP A 35 7.63 -29.67 -4.47
N ILE A 36 8.14 -28.75 -5.31
CA ILE A 36 9.42 -28.11 -5.09
C ILE A 36 9.09 -26.66 -4.74
N GLU A 37 9.37 -26.29 -3.51
CA GLU A 37 9.26 -24.91 -3.07
C GLU A 37 10.39 -24.10 -3.71
N ALA A 38 10.02 -23.15 -4.56
CA ALA A 38 10.99 -22.29 -5.21
C ALA A 38 11.43 -21.19 -4.24
N THR A 39 12.74 -21.04 -4.06
CA THR A 39 13.30 -19.88 -3.36
C THR A 39 13.09 -18.62 -4.20
N ALA A 40 12.66 -17.52 -3.57
CA ALA A 40 12.56 -16.24 -4.25
C ALA A 40 13.94 -15.79 -4.77
N PRO A 41 14.08 -15.41 -6.05
CA PRO A 41 15.35 -14.96 -6.60
C PRO A 41 15.74 -13.57 -6.06
N LYS A 42 17.04 -13.33 -5.91
CA LYS A 42 17.58 -11.97 -5.74
C LYS A 42 17.69 -11.33 -7.13
N VAL A 43 16.84 -10.33 -7.42
CA VAL A 43 16.85 -9.61 -8.70
C VAL A 43 17.41 -8.22 -8.48
N VAL A 44 18.57 -7.95 -9.07
CA VAL A 44 19.30 -6.68 -8.96
C VAL A 44 19.54 -6.14 -10.37
N PRO A 45 19.37 -4.83 -10.62
CA PRO A 45 19.71 -4.23 -11.90
C PRO A 45 21.20 -4.38 -12.24
N ALA A 46 21.53 -4.23 -13.52
CA ALA A 46 22.92 -4.28 -13.95
C ALA A 46 23.73 -3.11 -13.37
N GLU A 47 25.03 -3.33 -13.16
CA GLU A 47 25.93 -2.36 -12.53
C GLU A 47 25.96 -1.00 -13.25
N ASN A 48 25.90 -1.01 -14.59
CA ASN A 48 25.86 0.22 -15.39
C ASN A 48 24.54 1.01 -15.19
N ASP A 49 23.42 0.31 -14.99
CA ASP A 49 22.13 0.96 -14.73
C ASP A 49 22.10 1.55 -13.32
N LEU A 50 22.68 0.85 -12.33
CA LEU A 50 22.87 1.36 -10.98
C LEU A 50 23.77 2.59 -10.96
N GLN A 51 24.85 2.59 -11.76
CA GLN A 51 25.72 3.76 -11.88
C GLN A 51 24.98 4.94 -12.51
N SER A 52 24.19 4.70 -13.56
CA SER A 52 23.39 5.73 -14.22
C SER A 52 22.35 6.34 -13.26
N MET A 53 21.68 5.51 -12.47
CA MET A 53 20.78 5.95 -11.41
C MET A 53 21.51 6.79 -10.35
N ALA A 54 22.67 6.34 -9.89
CA ALA A 54 23.47 7.07 -8.90
C ALA A 54 23.93 8.44 -9.42
N ASP A 55 24.36 8.52 -10.69
CA ASP A 55 24.80 9.77 -11.31
C ASP A 55 23.66 10.78 -11.43
N MET A 56 22.46 10.32 -11.82
CA MET A 56 21.26 11.16 -11.83
C MET A 56 20.94 11.69 -10.43
N LEU A 57 20.84 10.80 -9.44
CA LEU A 57 20.45 11.16 -8.07
C LEU A 57 21.45 12.09 -7.39
N ASN A 58 22.75 11.86 -7.58
CA ASN A 58 23.82 12.71 -7.04
C ASN A 58 23.82 14.13 -7.65
N ALA A 59 23.21 14.32 -8.83
CA ALA A 59 23.10 15.60 -9.51
C ALA A 59 21.79 16.34 -9.22
N SER A 60 20.75 15.62 -8.76
CA SER A 60 19.44 16.17 -8.40
C SER A 60 19.51 17.12 -7.20
N LYS A 61 18.67 18.16 -7.20
CA LYS A 61 18.57 19.13 -6.08
C LYS A 61 17.34 18.93 -5.22
N ALA A 62 16.29 18.30 -5.75
CA ALA A 62 15.02 18.09 -5.08
C ALA A 62 14.47 16.72 -5.48
N VAL A 63 14.87 15.68 -4.75
CA VAL A 63 14.41 14.30 -4.97
C VAL A 63 13.16 14.03 -4.14
N THR A 64 12.12 13.46 -4.74
CA THR A 64 10.99 12.86 -4.01
C THR A 64 10.94 11.36 -4.27
N LEU A 65 10.66 10.56 -3.23
CA LEU A 65 10.44 9.13 -3.37
C LEU A 65 8.93 8.83 -3.37
N LEU A 66 8.44 8.09 -4.37
CA LEU A 66 7.07 7.56 -4.41
C LEU A 66 7.09 6.05 -4.15
N CYS A 67 6.73 5.64 -2.95
CA CYS A 67 6.89 4.28 -2.46
C CYS A 67 5.57 3.50 -2.46
N GLY A 68 5.56 2.30 -3.04
CA GLY A 68 4.39 1.42 -3.11
C GLY A 68 4.54 0.15 -2.27
N ALA A 69 3.66 -0.82 -2.51
CA ALA A 69 3.70 -2.12 -1.83
C ALA A 69 4.96 -2.95 -2.19
N GLY A 70 5.60 -2.68 -3.33
CA GLY A 70 6.85 -3.35 -3.68
C GLY A 70 8.03 -2.99 -2.77
N CYS A 71 7.84 -2.03 -1.85
CA CYS A 71 8.78 -1.71 -0.79
C CYS A 71 8.65 -2.62 0.45
N GLU A 72 7.74 -3.60 0.44
CA GLU A 72 7.64 -4.59 1.51
C GLU A 72 9.01 -5.24 1.80
N GLY A 73 9.42 -5.21 3.07
CA GLY A 73 10.72 -5.73 3.52
C GLY A 73 11.92 -4.83 3.21
N ALA A 74 11.74 -3.63 2.64
CA ALA A 74 12.80 -2.69 2.27
C ALA A 74 12.85 -1.43 3.17
N HIS A 75 12.22 -1.47 4.35
CA HIS A 75 11.98 -0.28 5.17
C HIS A 75 13.28 0.45 5.56
N GLU A 76 14.27 -0.27 6.09
CA GLU A 76 15.56 0.31 6.47
C GLU A 76 16.30 0.94 5.28
N GLN A 77 16.28 0.26 4.13
CA GLN A 77 16.90 0.73 2.89
C GLN A 77 16.21 1.98 2.35
N LEU A 78 14.88 2.09 2.49
CA LEU A 78 14.13 3.28 2.13
C LEU A 78 14.54 4.48 2.99
N LEU A 79 14.63 4.30 4.31
CA LEU A 79 15.03 5.38 5.22
C LEU A 79 16.47 5.83 4.96
N ALA A 80 17.39 4.88 4.73
CA ALA A 80 18.78 5.18 4.40
C ALA A 80 18.91 5.99 3.08
N LEU A 81 18.12 5.61 2.06
CA LEU A 81 18.07 6.33 0.79
C LEU A 81 17.55 7.76 0.99
N ALA A 82 16.42 7.92 1.68
CA ALA A 82 15.82 9.23 1.94
C ALA A 82 16.74 10.14 2.74
N ASP A 83 17.41 9.62 3.77
CA ASP A 83 18.37 10.39 4.56
C ASP A 83 19.58 10.83 3.73
N THR A 84 20.12 9.92 2.92
CA THR A 84 21.26 10.20 2.04
C THR A 84 20.92 11.30 1.03
N LEU A 85 19.73 11.24 0.43
CA LEU A 85 19.33 12.20 -0.61
C LEU A 85 18.66 13.47 -0.05
N GLY A 86 18.37 13.53 1.25
CA GLY A 86 17.54 14.58 1.83
C GLY A 86 16.16 14.64 1.15
N ALA A 87 15.54 13.48 0.92
CA ALA A 87 14.36 13.32 0.08
C ALA A 87 13.10 13.00 0.91
N PRO A 88 11.98 13.73 0.73
CA PRO A 88 10.70 13.31 1.30
C PRO A 88 10.18 12.03 0.64
N ILE A 89 9.48 11.22 1.44
CA ILE A 89 8.79 10.00 1.02
C ILE A 89 7.30 10.26 0.94
N VAL A 90 6.74 10.06 -0.24
CA VAL A 90 5.30 9.97 -0.50
C VAL A 90 4.97 8.50 -0.68
N HIS A 91 3.97 7.97 0.01
CA HIS A 91 3.56 6.58 -0.16
C HIS A 91 2.23 6.45 -0.92
N ALA A 92 2.12 5.43 -1.76
CA ALA A 92 0.85 5.00 -2.32
C ALA A 92 0.04 4.23 -1.27
N LEU A 93 -1.29 4.14 -1.43
CA LEU A 93 -2.17 3.51 -0.43
C LEU A 93 -1.72 2.09 -0.04
N ARG A 94 -1.40 1.24 -1.02
CA ARG A 94 -0.92 -0.13 -0.76
C ARG A 94 0.45 -0.19 -0.09
N GLY A 95 1.22 0.89 -0.16
CA GLY A 95 2.51 1.04 0.50
C GLY A 95 2.40 1.50 1.95
N LYS A 96 1.26 2.08 2.38
CA LYS A 96 1.07 2.67 3.72
C LYS A 96 1.60 1.78 4.86
N GLN A 97 1.18 0.52 4.89
CA GLN A 97 1.59 -0.44 5.94
C GLN A 97 3.08 -0.80 5.95
N HIS A 98 3.80 -0.55 4.86
CA HIS A 98 5.21 -0.90 4.70
C HIS A 98 6.15 0.31 4.82
N VAL A 99 5.62 1.52 4.65
CA VAL A 99 6.41 2.74 4.44
C VAL A 99 6.19 3.82 5.51
N GLU A 100 4.96 3.99 6.00
CA GLU A 100 4.58 5.18 6.79
C GLU A 100 5.14 5.17 8.23
N TYR A 101 5.31 3.99 8.83
CA TYR A 101 5.70 3.87 10.23
C TYR A 101 7.17 4.19 10.45
N ASP A 102 7.53 4.73 11.63
CA ASP A 102 8.90 5.04 12.05
C ASP A 102 9.75 5.78 10.98
N ASN A 103 9.07 6.56 10.13
CA ASN A 103 9.65 7.18 8.96
C ASN A 103 9.69 8.71 9.10
N PRO A 104 10.86 9.29 9.45
CA PRO A 104 10.99 10.74 9.64
C PRO A 104 10.95 11.53 8.32
N PHE A 105 10.92 10.84 7.17
CA PHE A 105 10.87 11.45 5.84
C PHE A 105 9.46 11.37 5.23
N ASP A 106 8.51 10.72 5.89
CA ASP A 106 7.15 10.57 5.37
C ASP A 106 6.43 11.93 5.31
N VAL A 107 5.81 12.20 4.16
CA VAL A 107 4.97 13.38 3.93
C VAL A 107 3.55 12.99 3.51
N GLY A 108 3.14 11.78 3.89
CA GLY A 108 1.84 11.19 3.63
C GLY A 108 1.62 10.68 2.20
N MET A 109 0.35 10.49 1.87
CA MET A 109 -0.11 10.09 0.55
C MET A 109 -0.44 11.28 -0.35
N THR A 110 -0.59 11.02 -1.64
CA THR A 110 -1.20 11.94 -2.63
C THR A 110 -2.46 11.32 -3.25
N GLY A 111 -3.03 11.94 -4.28
CA GLY A 111 -4.31 11.55 -4.88
C GLY A 111 -5.51 12.16 -4.17
N LEU A 112 -6.72 11.84 -4.64
CA LEU A 112 -7.97 12.43 -4.11
C LEU A 112 -8.19 12.15 -2.61
N ILE A 113 -7.71 11.01 -2.13
CA ILE A 113 -7.86 10.60 -0.73
C ILE A 113 -6.63 10.90 0.14
N GLY A 114 -5.54 11.39 -0.48
CA GLY A 114 -4.29 11.72 0.21
C GLY A 114 -4.30 13.12 0.81
N PHE A 115 -3.11 13.71 0.89
CA PHE A 115 -2.83 15.01 1.50
C PHE A 115 -2.26 15.97 0.44
N SER A 116 -2.47 17.27 0.64
CA SER A 116 -1.86 18.31 -0.19
C SER A 116 -0.32 18.24 -0.16
N SER A 117 0.27 17.88 0.98
CA SER A 117 1.72 17.74 1.17
C SER A 117 2.36 16.80 0.14
N GLY A 118 1.80 15.59 -0.02
CA GLY A 118 2.32 14.60 -0.96
C GLY A 118 2.21 15.08 -2.41
N TYR A 119 1.11 15.73 -2.77
CA TYR A 119 0.94 16.35 -4.09
C TYR A 119 2.01 17.42 -4.36
N HIS A 120 2.23 18.34 -3.43
CA HIS A 120 3.21 19.39 -3.58
C HIS A 120 4.66 18.87 -3.57
N ALA A 121 4.97 17.85 -2.77
CA ALA A 121 6.27 17.19 -2.77
C ALA A 121 6.56 16.51 -4.12
N MET A 122 5.57 15.85 -4.72
CA MET A 122 5.72 15.24 -6.05
C MET A 122 5.87 16.28 -7.16
N LEU A 123 5.06 17.34 -7.17
CA LEU A 123 5.10 18.32 -8.26
C LEU A 123 6.27 19.32 -8.19
N SER A 124 6.86 19.49 -7.01
CA SER A 124 7.95 20.47 -6.80
C SER A 124 9.34 19.86 -6.88
N CYS A 125 9.45 18.54 -7.11
CA CYS A 125 10.73 17.85 -7.27
C CYS A 125 11.34 18.08 -8.66
N ASP A 126 12.67 17.97 -8.77
CA ASP A 126 13.36 17.88 -10.06
C ASP A 126 13.64 16.42 -10.45
N THR A 127 13.58 15.50 -9.49
CA THR A 127 13.69 14.06 -9.73
C THR A 127 12.69 13.29 -8.87
N LEU A 128 11.89 12.43 -9.51
CA LEU A 128 10.97 11.52 -8.84
C LEU A 128 11.47 10.08 -8.96
N VAL A 129 11.62 9.39 -7.82
CA VAL A 129 11.97 7.97 -7.80
C VAL A 129 10.76 7.15 -7.40
N ILE A 130 10.23 6.36 -8.33
CA ILE A 130 9.11 5.46 -8.10
C ILE A 130 9.66 4.09 -7.66
N LEU A 131 9.29 3.64 -6.46
CA LEU A 131 9.79 2.41 -5.85
C LEU A 131 8.64 1.41 -5.67
N GLY A 132 8.59 0.39 -6.53
CA GLY A 132 7.64 -0.72 -6.42
C GLY A 132 6.18 -0.27 -6.32
N SER A 133 5.80 0.71 -7.15
CA SER A 133 4.52 1.40 -7.06
C SER A 133 3.81 1.45 -8.41
N SER A 134 2.50 1.16 -8.40
CA SER A 134 1.59 1.37 -9.53
C SER A 134 0.50 2.39 -9.15
N PHE A 135 0.88 3.48 -8.49
CA PHE A 135 -0.04 4.57 -8.19
C PHE A 135 -0.75 5.08 -9.48
N PRO A 136 -2.09 5.03 -9.56
CA PRO A 136 -2.77 5.03 -10.86
C PRO A 136 -3.08 6.42 -11.43
N TYR A 137 -3.02 7.49 -10.61
CA TYR A 137 -3.56 8.80 -10.97
C TYR A 137 -2.52 9.66 -11.70
N ARG A 138 -2.53 9.58 -13.04
CA ARG A 138 -1.51 10.21 -13.92
C ARG A 138 -1.35 11.72 -13.69
N ASN A 139 -2.44 12.43 -13.39
CA ASN A 139 -2.45 13.88 -13.17
C ASN A 139 -1.73 14.34 -11.89
N PHE A 140 -1.29 13.40 -11.05
CA PHE A 140 -0.55 13.68 -9.81
C PHE A 140 0.96 13.46 -9.98
N TYR A 141 1.43 13.10 -11.18
CA TYR A 141 2.86 12.99 -11.49
C TYR A 141 3.41 14.33 -12.02
N PRO A 142 4.68 14.66 -11.72
CA PRO A 142 5.33 15.85 -12.25
C PRO A 142 5.57 15.73 -13.76
N GLU A 143 5.34 16.81 -14.50
CA GLU A 143 5.59 16.86 -15.96
C GLU A 143 7.03 17.24 -16.33
N LYS A 144 7.76 17.88 -15.40
CA LYS A 144 9.08 18.50 -15.66
C LYS A 144 10.24 17.85 -14.92
N ALA A 145 9.97 16.82 -14.12
CA ALA A 145 10.99 16.12 -13.34
C ALA A 145 11.53 14.92 -14.12
N ASP A 146 12.79 14.56 -13.89
CA ASP A 146 13.33 13.28 -14.33
C ASP A 146 12.72 12.16 -13.48
N ILE A 147 12.08 11.18 -14.11
CA ILE A 147 11.40 10.08 -13.40
C ILE A 147 12.23 8.80 -13.53
N ILE A 148 12.66 8.28 -12.38
CA ILE A 148 13.33 6.98 -12.25
C ILE A 148 12.31 6.00 -11.68
N GLN A 149 12.22 4.79 -12.23
CA GLN A 149 11.31 3.76 -11.71
C GLN A 149 12.02 2.43 -11.50
N ILE A 150 11.87 1.87 -10.30
CA ILE A 150 12.28 0.51 -9.97
C ILE A 150 11.03 -0.33 -9.75
N ASP A 151 10.92 -1.44 -10.47
CA ASP A 151 9.88 -2.43 -10.25
C ASP A 151 10.42 -3.85 -10.53
N LEU A 152 9.87 -4.85 -9.84
CA LEU A 152 10.24 -6.25 -10.08
C LEU A 152 9.58 -6.77 -11.36
N ASP A 153 8.40 -6.24 -11.70
CA ASP A 153 7.66 -6.58 -12.91
C ASP A 153 7.96 -5.56 -14.03
N PRO A 154 8.66 -5.96 -15.12
CA PRO A 154 9.02 -5.06 -16.20
C PRO A 154 7.81 -4.43 -16.89
N THR A 155 6.61 -5.04 -16.78
CA THR A 155 5.38 -4.48 -17.38
C THR A 155 4.85 -3.25 -16.64
N GLN A 156 5.37 -2.94 -15.45
CA GLN A 156 5.01 -1.73 -14.71
C GLN A 156 5.82 -0.50 -15.13
N LEU A 157 7.01 -0.69 -15.72
CA LEU A 157 7.89 0.42 -16.09
C LEU A 157 7.25 1.30 -17.15
N GLY A 158 7.11 2.60 -16.87
CA GLY A 158 6.51 3.57 -17.79
C GLY A 158 4.98 3.46 -17.94
N ARG A 159 4.32 2.53 -17.25
CA ARG A 159 2.88 2.25 -17.40
C ARG A 159 1.99 3.44 -16.99
N ARG A 160 2.41 4.19 -15.98
CA ARG A 160 1.62 5.30 -15.39
C ARG A 160 2.07 6.66 -15.91
N THR A 161 3.37 6.83 -16.11
CA THR A 161 4.00 8.07 -16.56
C THR A 161 5.28 7.73 -17.35
N PRO A 162 5.70 8.55 -18.34
CA PRO A 162 7.00 8.36 -18.98
C PRO A 162 8.13 8.36 -17.95
N VAL A 163 9.14 7.50 -18.16
CA VAL A 163 10.31 7.37 -17.28
C VAL A 163 11.58 7.68 -18.05
N ALA A 164 12.51 8.40 -17.41
CA ALA A 164 13.84 8.66 -17.94
C ALA A 164 14.75 7.43 -17.76
N LEU A 165 14.58 6.70 -16.66
CA LEU A 165 15.32 5.47 -16.37
C LEU A 165 14.39 4.45 -15.68
N GLY A 166 14.26 3.26 -16.28
CA GLY A 166 13.51 2.13 -15.71
C GLY A 166 14.45 0.99 -15.38
N LEU A 167 14.42 0.48 -14.15
CA LEU A 167 15.26 -0.63 -13.69
C LEU A 167 14.38 -1.79 -13.22
N VAL A 168 14.70 -3.00 -13.69
CA VAL A 168 14.05 -4.22 -13.21
C VAL A 168 14.82 -4.76 -12.01
N GLY A 169 14.18 -4.77 -10.84
CA GLY A 169 14.84 -5.17 -9.60
C GLY A 169 13.90 -5.21 -8.41
N GLY A 170 14.24 -6.02 -7.41
CA GLY A 170 13.63 -5.91 -6.09
C GLY A 170 14.03 -4.59 -5.44
N VAL A 171 13.10 -3.88 -4.79
CA VAL A 171 13.38 -2.56 -4.21
C VAL A 171 14.51 -2.67 -3.19
N ARG A 172 14.40 -3.58 -2.21
CA ARG A 172 15.43 -3.78 -1.17
C ARG A 172 16.81 -4.01 -1.79
N GLU A 173 16.90 -5.00 -2.67
CA GLU A 173 18.17 -5.42 -3.26
C GLU A 173 18.80 -4.33 -4.13
N THR A 174 17.97 -3.57 -4.85
CA THR A 174 18.41 -2.44 -5.68
C THR A 174 18.95 -1.32 -4.81
N LEU A 175 18.25 -0.96 -3.73
CA LEU A 175 18.68 0.10 -2.82
C LEU A 175 19.96 -0.27 -2.06
N GLU A 176 20.12 -1.53 -1.63
CA GLU A 176 21.37 -2.02 -1.05
C GLU A 176 22.57 -1.85 -1.99
N ALA A 177 22.40 -2.18 -3.27
CA ALA A 177 23.46 -2.07 -4.27
C ALA A 177 23.73 -0.60 -4.68
N LEU A 178 22.70 0.24 -4.64
CA LEU A 178 22.79 1.66 -4.98
C LEU A 178 23.46 2.49 -3.88
N GLN A 179 23.17 2.20 -2.61
CA GLN A 179 23.56 3.02 -1.46
C GLN A 179 25.06 3.41 -1.42
N PRO A 180 26.03 2.50 -1.70
CA PRO A 180 27.45 2.85 -1.69
C PRO A 180 27.88 3.85 -2.79
N LYS A 181 27.04 4.06 -3.81
CA LYS A 181 27.31 4.96 -4.95
C LYS A 181 26.77 6.37 -4.75
N LEU A 182 25.97 6.58 -3.70
CA LEU A 182 25.32 7.84 -3.42
C LEU A 182 26.19 8.73 -2.53
N LYS A 183 26.10 10.04 -2.77
CA LYS A 183 26.75 11.07 -1.96
C LYS A 183 25.69 11.72 -1.07
N PRO A 184 25.95 11.92 0.23
CA PRO A 184 25.02 12.62 1.09
C PRO A 184 24.71 14.04 0.58
N HIS A 185 23.42 14.33 0.40
CA HIS A 185 22.93 15.68 0.11
C HIS A 185 22.88 16.49 1.39
N THR A 186 23.71 17.52 1.48
CA THR A 186 23.78 18.39 2.66
C THR A 186 22.67 19.44 2.70
N ASP A 187 22.08 19.78 1.56
CA ASP A 187 20.96 20.72 1.48
C ASP A 187 19.62 19.98 1.67
N ARG A 188 19.01 20.15 2.84
CA ARG A 188 17.72 19.52 3.19
C ARG A 188 16.52 20.45 3.08
N ARG A 189 16.68 21.65 2.51
CA ARG A 189 15.59 22.66 2.43
C ARG A 189 14.33 22.13 1.74
N PHE A 190 14.48 21.26 0.74
CA PHE A 190 13.35 20.65 0.05
C PHE A 190 12.56 19.70 0.97
N LEU A 191 13.26 18.77 1.63
CA LEU A 191 12.69 17.88 2.64
C LEU A 191 12.03 18.65 3.79
N ASP A 192 12.74 19.61 4.39
CA ASP A 192 12.23 20.37 5.55
C ASP A 192 10.94 21.12 5.21
N LYS A 193 10.86 21.68 3.98
CA LYS A 193 9.64 22.34 3.48
C LYS A 193 8.50 21.35 3.30
N ALA A 194 8.77 20.16 2.77
CA ALA A 194 7.77 19.11 2.59
C ALA A 194 7.25 18.58 3.93
N LEU A 195 8.13 18.31 4.89
CA LEU A 195 7.78 17.89 6.26
C LEU A 195 6.94 18.95 6.98
N LYS A 196 7.33 20.24 6.89
CA LYS A 196 6.55 21.33 7.48
C LYS A 196 5.15 21.42 6.86
N HIS A 197 5.01 21.21 5.55
CA HIS A 197 3.71 21.18 4.90
C HIS A 197 2.89 19.99 5.38
N TYR A 198 3.48 18.80 5.46
CA TYR A 198 2.79 17.62 5.94
C TYR A 198 2.29 17.77 7.39
N ALA A 199 3.15 18.26 8.30
CA ALA A 199 2.77 18.51 9.68
C ALA A 199 1.52 19.42 9.78
N LYS A 200 1.50 20.50 9.00
CA LYS A 200 0.35 21.41 8.94
C LYS A 200 -0.90 20.74 8.34
N ALA A 201 -0.76 20.02 7.22
CA ALA A 201 -1.88 19.33 6.57
C ALA A 201 -2.47 18.22 7.45
N ARG A 202 -1.63 17.57 8.27
CA ARG A 202 -2.03 16.57 9.26
C ARG A 202 -2.79 17.21 10.41
N GLU A 203 -2.26 18.30 10.98
CA GLU A 203 -2.91 19.07 12.05
C GLU A 203 -4.33 19.51 11.64
N GLU A 204 -4.48 20.12 10.45
CA GLU A 204 -5.79 20.55 9.91
C GLU A 204 -6.80 19.39 9.78
N LEU A 205 -6.34 18.17 9.48
CA LEU A 205 -7.21 16.99 9.41
C LEU A 205 -7.53 16.44 10.80
N ASP A 206 -6.60 16.50 11.75
CA ASP A 206 -6.82 16.04 13.12
C ASP A 206 -7.84 16.91 13.87
N GLU A 207 -7.90 18.21 13.57
CA GLU A 207 -8.95 19.11 14.09
C GLU A 207 -10.37 18.64 13.71
N LEU A 208 -10.52 17.96 12.57
CA LEU A 208 -11.80 17.39 12.12
C LEU A 208 -12.14 16.09 12.84
N ALA A 209 -11.18 15.40 13.47
CA ALA A 209 -11.36 14.12 14.17
C ALA A 209 -11.77 14.29 15.63
N THR A 210 -12.77 15.15 15.85
CA THR A 210 -13.30 15.54 17.16
C THR A 210 -14.75 15.04 17.36
N PRO A 211 -15.18 14.84 18.62
CA PRO A 211 -16.55 14.46 18.91
C PRO A 211 -17.52 15.56 18.47
N THR A 212 -18.72 15.15 18.06
CA THR A 212 -19.81 16.07 17.75
C THR A 212 -20.75 16.22 18.97
N PRO A 213 -21.51 17.32 19.06
CA PRO A 213 -22.50 17.49 20.14
C PRO A 213 -23.57 16.39 20.15
N ASP A 214 -24.14 16.14 21.32
CA ASP A 214 -25.24 15.19 21.49
C ASP A 214 -26.39 15.45 20.50
N GLY A 215 -26.88 14.39 19.86
CA GLY A 215 -27.98 14.46 18.89
C GLY A 215 -27.57 14.88 17.48
N THR A 216 -26.27 15.06 17.19
CA THR A 216 -25.75 15.33 15.84
C THR A 216 -25.02 14.11 15.25
N PRO A 217 -24.91 14.00 13.91
CA PRO A 217 -24.17 12.89 13.28
C PRO A 217 -22.72 12.82 13.75
N ILE A 218 -22.20 11.60 13.91
CA ILE A 218 -20.82 11.37 14.31
C ILE A 218 -19.89 11.61 13.12
N HIS A 219 -18.81 12.37 13.33
CA HIS A 219 -17.76 12.51 12.33
C HIS A 219 -17.07 11.16 12.08
N PRO A 220 -17.01 10.66 10.84
CA PRO A 220 -16.43 9.35 10.56
C PRO A 220 -14.91 9.32 10.79
N GLN A 221 -14.23 10.45 10.65
CA GLN A 221 -12.83 10.60 11.06
C GLN A 221 -12.63 10.42 12.57
N TYR A 222 -13.55 10.92 13.41
CA TYR A 222 -13.51 10.72 14.86
C TYR A 222 -13.72 9.24 15.22
N LEU A 223 -14.71 8.59 14.58
CA LEU A 223 -14.91 7.15 14.73
C LEU A 223 -13.63 6.36 14.39
N THR A 224 -13.00 6.68 13.26
CA THR A 224 -11.81 5.96 12.80
C THR A 224 -10.61 6.17 13.73
N ARG A 225 -10.43 7.40 14.24
CA ARG A 225 -9.41 7.68 15.25
C ARG A 225 -9.61 6.86 16.53
N LEU A 226 -10.84 6.77 17.03
CA LEU A 226 -11.15 5.93 18.20
C LEU A 226 -10.89 4.45 17.93
N VAL A 227 -11.22 3.96 16.73
CA VAL A 227 -10.90 2.58 16.35
C VAL A 227 -9.38 2.34 16.36
N ASP A 228 -8.60 3.27 15.81
CA ASP A 228 -7.14 3.20 15.80
C ASP A 228 -6.55 3.14 17.22
N GLU A 229 -7.05 3.99 18.13
CA GLU A 229 -6.61 4.07 19.52
C GLU A 229 -6.93 2.80 20.34
N GLN A 230 -8.06 2.15 20.04
CA GLN A 230 -8.51 0.94 20.74
C GLN A 230 -8.03 -0.37 20.11
N ALA A 231 -7.49 -0.30 18.89
CA ALA A 231 -7.03 -1.48 18.17
C ALA A 231 -5.68 -1.99 18.69
N ASP A 232 -5.51 -3.30 18.68
CA ASP A 232 -4.27 -3.94 19.10
C ASP A 232 -3.07 -3.46 18.26
N ALA A 233 -1.88 -3.52 18.85
CA ALA A 233 -0.65 -3.08 18.20
C ALA A 233 -0.28 -3.92 16.96
N ASP A 234 -0.87 -5.08 16.77
CA ASP A 234 -0.71 -5.95 15.61
C ASP A 234 -2.06 -6.26 14.92
N ALA A 235 -3.08 -5.42 15.09
CA ALA A 235 -4.38 -5.60 14.47
C ALA A 235 -4.31 -5.68 12.93
N ILE A 236 -5.22 -6.45 12.35
CA ILE A 236 -5.45 -6.50 10.89
C ILE A 236 -6.72 -5.71 10.59
N PHE A 237 -6.59 -4.70 9.76
CA PHE A 237 -7.71 -3.91 9.26
C PHE A 237 -8.09 -4.37 7.87
N THR A 238 -9.38 -4.54 7.63
CA THR A 238 -9.94 -4.68 6.29
C THR A 238 -10.89 -3.52 6.04
N VAL A 239 -10.82 -2.91 4.86
CA VAL A 239 -11.51 -1.64 4.61
C VAL A 239 -12.30 -1.72 3.33
N ASP A 240 -13.57 -1.32 3.41
CA ASP A 240 -14.46 -1.35 2.25
C ASP A 240 -14.08 -0.23 1.29
N VAL A 241 -14.18 -0.52 -0.01
CA VAL A 241 -14.16 0.54 -1.03
C VAL A 241 -15.34 1.46 -0.79
N GLY A 242 -15.04 2.74 -0.65
CA GLY A 242 -15.96 3.76 -0.18
C GLY A 242 -15.27 4.69 0.81
N THR A 243 -16.06 5.47 1.56
CA THR A 243 -15.54 6.36 2.61
C THR A 243 -14.70 5.63 3.68
N PRO A 244 -14.92 4.34 4.03
CA PRO A 244 -14.01 3.63 4.93
C PRO A 244 -12.56 3.59 4.45
N THR A 245 -12.32 3.44 3.13
CA THR A 245 -10.96 3.49 2.56
C THR A 245 -10.32 4.87 2.76
N LEU A 246 -11.07 5.96 2.57
CA LEU A 246 -10.58 7.32 2.81
C LEU A 246 -10.18 7.51 4.27
N TRP A 247 -11.05 7.10 5.20
CA TRP A 247 -10.78 7.29 6.62
C TRP A 247 -9.64 6.40 7.10
N ALA A 248 -9.57 5.16 6.65
CA ALA A 248 -8.47 4.27 6.96
C ALA A 248 -7.12 4.79 6.45
N ALA A 249 -7.09 5.31 5.22
CA ALA A 249 -5.88 5.89 4.64
C ALA A 249 -5.35 7.06 5.49
N ARG A 250 -6.26 7.87 6.05
CA ARG A 250 -5.91 9.08 6.80
C ARG A 250 -5.73 8.88 8.30
N TYR A 251 -6.42 7.95 8.95
CA TYR A 251 -6.51 7.94 10.42
C TYR A 251 -6.05 6.64 11.09
N LEU A 252 -5.81 5.56 10.34
CA LEU A 252 -5.14 4.39 10.90
C LEU A 252 -3.63 4.62 10.94
N HIS A 253 -3.03 4.43 12.10
CA HIS A 253 -1.58 4.48 12.29
C HIS A 253 -0.99 3.08 12.08
N MET A 254 -0.08 2.98 11.11
CA MET A 254 0.71 1.78 10.88
C MET A 254 1.97 1.82 11.74
N ASN A 255 2.48 0.65 12.12
CA ASN A 255 3.63 0.51 13.03
C ASN A 255 4.54 -0.68 12.65
N GLY A 256 4.46 -1.13 11.38
CA GLY A 256 5.16 -2.31 10.87
C GLY A 256 4.60 -3.66 11.32
N LYS A 257 3.66 -3.69 12.28
CA LYS A 257 2.99 -4.93 12.76
C LYS A 257 1.53 -4.99 12.34
N ARG A 258 0.83 -3.86 12.38
CA ARG A 258 -0.54 -3.73 11.85
C ARG A 258 -0.55 -4.01 10.36
N SER A 259 -1.67 -4.57 9.88
CA SER A 259 -1.86 -4.87 8.47
C SER A 259 -3.10 -4.16 7.93
N LEU A 260 -3.07 -3.73 6.67
CA LEU A 260 -4.17 -3.03 6.02
C LEU A 260 -4.52 -3.70 4.69
N LEU A 261 -5.71 -4.28 4.61
CA LEU A 261 -6.23 -4.97 3.44
C LEU A 261 -7.43 -4.22 2.86
N GLY A 262 -7.53 -4.22 1.54
CA GLY A 262 -8.65 -3.62 0.83
C GLY A 262 -8.60 -3.93 -0.66
N SER A 263 -9.71 -3.71 -1.36
CA SER A 263 -9.79 -3.85 -2.83
C SER A 263 -9.17 -2.63 -3.54
N PHE A 264 -7.95 -2.25 -3.17
CA PHE A 264 -7.36 -0.95 -3.55
C PHE A 264 -7.07 -0.77 -5.04
N ASN A 265 -6.78 -1.86 -5.75
CA ASN A 265 -6.53 -1.82 -7.20
C ASN A 265 -7.78 -2.13 -8.01
N HIS A 266 -8.58 -3.11 -7.57
CA HIS A 266 -9.77 -3.54 -8.31
C HIS A 266 -10.98 -2.62 -8.06
N GLY A 267 -11.05 -1.98 -6.88
CA GLY A 267 -12.09 -1.02 -6.56
C GLY A 267 -13.46 -1.65 -6.30
N SER A 268 -13.51 -2.93 -5.91
CA SER A 268 -14.77 -3.61 -5.63
C SER A 268 -15.25 -3.29 -4.20
N MET A 269 -16.50 -2.82 -4.10
CA MET A 269 -17.22 -2.69 -2.82
C MET A 269 -17.47 -4.05 -2.17
N ALA A 270 -17.88 -4.03 -0.89
CA ALA A 270 -18.19 -5.23 -0.10
C ALA A 270 -16.98 -6.14 0.20
N ASN A 271 -15.76 -5.63 0.04
CA ASN A 271 -14.56 -6.41 0.20
C ASN A 271 -14.14 -6.59 1.67
N ALA A 272 -14.51 -5.67 2.57
CA ALA A 272 -14.00 -5.66 3.95
C ALA A 272 -14.35 -6.94 4.71
N LEU A 273 -15.62 -7.35 4.67
CA LEU A 273 -16.08 -8.51 5.45
C LEU A 273 -15.50 -9.83 4.91
N PRO A 274 -15.58 -10.16 3.61
CA PRO A 274 -14.95 -11.38 3.07
C PRO A 274 -13.43 -11.43 3.30
N GLN A 275 -12.74 -10.30 3.18
CA GLN A 275 -11.31 -10.23 3.51
C GLN A 275 -11.05 -10.45 5.00
N ALA A 276 -11.93 -9.96 5.88
CA ALA A 276 -11.81 -10.17 7.33
C ALA A 276 -12.02 -11.65 7.70
N LEU A 277 -12.95 -12.35 7.02
CA LEU A 277 -13.14 -13.80 7.18
C LEU A 277 -11.84 -14.54 6.88
N GLY A 278 -11.20 -14.27 5.73
CA GLY A 278 -9.92 -14.88 5.37
C GLY A 278 -8.80 -14.53 6.35
N ALA A 279 -8.66 -13.25 6.70
CA ALA A 279 -7.63 -12.79 7.62
C ALA A 279 -7.77 -13.41 9.03
N LYS A 280 -9.01 -13.54 9.54
CA LYS A 280 -9.25 -14.11 10.87
C LYS A 280 -9.08 -15.63 10.89
N ALA A 281 -9.37 -16.31 9.78
CA ALA A 281 -9.12 -17.74 9.65
C ALA A 281 -7.61 -18.06 9.62
N GLU A 282 -6.81 -17.24 8.93
CA GLU A 282 -5.34 -17.41 8.87
C GLU A 282 -4.64 -16.95 10.15
N HIS A 283 -5.14 -15.89 10.79
CA HIS A 283 -4.57 -15.32 12.01
C HIS A 283 -5.58 -15.35 13.17
N PRO A 284 -5.87 -16.55 13.72
CA PRO A 284 -6.90 -16.72 14.74
C PRO A 284 -6.61 -15.95 16.03
N ASP A 285 -5.35 -15.66 16.33
CA ASP A 285 -4.94 -14.96 17.56
C ASP A 285 -4.92 -13.43 17.42
N ARG A 286 -4.83 -12.91 16.20
CA ARG A 286 -4.76 -11.45 15.97
C ARG A 286 -6.15 -10.82 15.96
N GLN A 287 -6.28 -9.61 16.46
CA GLN A 287 -7.51 -8.84 16.31
C GLN A 287 -7.72 -8.47 14.83
N VAL A 288 -8.92 -8.75 14.31
CA VAL A 288 -9.30 -8.40 12.94
C VAL A 288 -10.48 -7.44 13.00
N ILE A 289 -10.32 -6.26 12.40
CA ILE A 289 -11.30 -5.17 12.39
C ILE A 289 -11.72 -4.89 10.94
N ALA A 290 -13.00 -5.10 10.64
CA ALA A 290 -13.60 -4.76 9.35
C ALA A 290 -14.26 -3.37 9.42
N LEU A 291 -13.71 -2.42 8.67
CA LEU A 291 -14.28 -1.09 8.46
C LEU A 291 -15.18 -1.14 7.23
N CYS A 292 -16.48 -1.34 7.46
CA CYS A 292 -17.48 -1.56 6.42
C CYS A 292 -18.26 -0.28 6.12
N GLY A 293 -18.59 -0.05 4.84
CA GLY A 293 -19.68 0.86 4.49
C GLY A 293 -21.01 0.13 4.69
N ASP A 294 -22.09 0.85 4.99
CA ASP A 294 -23.44 0.26 4.99
C ASP A 294 -23.82 -0.33 3.62
N GLY A 295 -23.52 0.38 2.53
CA GLY A 295 -23.70 -0.11 1.16
C GLY A 295 -22.87 -1.37 0.89
N GLY A 296 -21.58 -1.36 1.22
CA GLY A 296 -20.69 -2.51 1.04
C GLY A 296 -21.15 -3.74 1.85
N LEU A 297 -21.48 -3.55 3.13
CA LEU A 297 -21.97 -4.63 3.96
C LEU A 297 -23.28 -5.23 3.42
N SER A 298 -24.22 -4.39 2.96
CA SER A 298 -25.51 -4.87 2.46
C SER A 298 -25.41 -5.73 1.20
N MET A 299 -24.39 -5.52 0.36
CA MET A 299 -24.18 -6.31 -0.87
C MET A 299 -23.84 -7.78 -0.59
N LEU A 300 -23.12 -8.07 0.51
CA LEU A 300 -22.72 -9.42 0.91
C LEU A 300 -23.18 -9.77 2.34
N LEU A 301 -24.35 -9.25 2.73
CA LEU A 301 -24.85 -9.33 4.11
C LEU A 301 -25.00 -10.77 4.62
N GLY A 302 -25.23 -11.73 3.72
CA GLY A 302 -25.35 -13.14 4.06
C GLY A 302 -24.12 -13.72 4.76
N ASP A 303 -22.93 -13.19 4.49
CA ASP A 303 -21.68 -13.66 5.11
C ASP A 303 -21.53 -13.30 6.59
N LEU A 304 -22.44 -12.50 7.15
CA LEU A 304 -22.58 -12.40 8.60
C LEU A 304 -22.87 -13.76 9.24
N LEU A 305 -23.58 -14.64 8.54
CA LEU A 305 -23.81 -16.01 8.98
C LEU A 305 -22.50 -16.81 9.00
N SER A 306 -21.61 -16.58 8.04
CA SER A 306 -20.28 -17.20 7.97
C SER A 306 -19.43 -16.88 9.20
N ILE A 307 -19.47 -15.64 9.70
CA ILE A 307 -18.79 -15.25 10.96
C ILE A 307 -19.22 -16.18 12.09
N ARG A 308 -20.54 -16.39 12.24
CA ARG A 308 -21.09 -17.22 13.31
C ARG A 308 -20.82 -18.70 13.09
N GLN A 309 -21.01 -19.19 11.86
CA GLN A 309 -20.83 -20.59 11.50
C GLN A 309 -19.39 -21.04 11.67
N LEU A 310 -18.42 -20.19 11.32
CA LEU A 310 -16.99 -20.48 11.43
C LEU A 310 -16.39 -20.04 12.78
N ASN A 311 -17.19 -19.42 13.65
CA ASN A 311 -16.76 -18.90 14.95
C ASN A 311 -15.53 -17.97 14.86
N LEU A 312 -15.56 -17.03 13.90
CA LEU A 312 -14.48 -16.08 13.67
C LEU A 312 -14.79 -14.76 14.39
N PRO A 313 -14.11 -14.39 15.50
CA PRO A 313 -14.48 -13.23 16.32
C PRO A 313 -13.99 -11.91 15.71
N ILE A 314 -14.44 -11.59 14.50
CA ILE A 314 -14.17 -10.36 13.76
C ILE A 314 -14.89 -9.18 14.45
N LYS A 315 -14.22 -8.04 14.57
CA LYS A 315 -14.82 -6.79 15.04
C LYS A 315 -15.29 -6.00 13.83
N MET A 316 -16.58 -5.73 13.74
CA MET A 316 -17.14 -4.96 12.63
C MET A 316 -17.48 -3.55 13.07
N VAL A 317 -17.06 -2.57 12.27
CA VAL A 317 -17.42 -1.16 12.43
C VAL A 317 -18.08 -0.71 11.14
N VAL A 318 -19.37 -0.38 11.21
CA VAL A 318 -20.16 0.02 10.04
C VAL A 318 -20.31 1.53 10.01
N PHE A 319 -19.81 2.16 8.95
CA PHE A 319 -20.01 3.56 8.65
C PHE A 319 -21.40 3.73 8.03
N ASN A 320 -22.43 3.76 8.89
CA ASN A 320 -23.81 3.94 8.46
C ASN A 320 -24.10 5.44 8.25
N ASN A 321 -23.97 5.89 7.01
CA ASN A 321 -24.34 7.24 6.57
C ASN A 321 -25.62 7.24 5.73
N SER A 322 -26.26 6.08 5.53
CA SER A 322 -27.49 5.91 4.75
C SER A 322 -27.35 6.40 3.30
N SER A 323 -26.15 6.32 2.72
CA SER A 323 -25.82 6.85 1.38
C SER A 323 -24.66 6.11 0.74
N LEU A 324 -24.58 6.15 -0.59
CA LEU A 324 -23.41 5.72 -1.34
C LEU A 324 -22.47 6.92 -1.56
N GLY A 325 -21.88 7.46 -0.49
CA GLY A 325 -21.30 8.81 -0.47
C GLY A 325 -20.10 9.14 -1.39
N PHE A 326 -19.61 8.21 -2.22
CA PHE A 326 -18.66 8.52 -3.32
C PHE A 326 -19.33 8.54 -4.71
N VAL A 327 -20.60 8.15 -4.78
CA VAL A 327 -21.43 8.09 -5.99
C VAL A 327 -22.42 9.26 -6.02
N ASP A 328 -22.99 9.58 -4.86
CA ASP A 328 -23.88 10.73 -4.64
C ASP A 328 -23.08 12.06 -4.65
#